data_AF-A0ABD5FD16-F1
#
_entry.id   AF-A0ABD5FD16-F1
#
_cell.length_a   1.000
_cell.length_b   1.000
_cell.length_c   1.000
_cell.angle_alpha   90.00
_cell.angle_beta   90.00
_cell.angle_gamma   90.00
#
_symmetry.space_group_name_H-M   'P 1'
#
loop_
_entity.id
_entity.type
_entity.pdbx_description
1 polymer ?
#
loop_
_entity_poly.entity_id
_entity_poly.type
_entity_poly.pdbx_seq_one_letter_code
_entity_poly.pdbx_strand_id
1 'polypeptide(L)'
;MHFKPKDIRGLTFRRRLFGYRAGDVKDFMRHVVEDYETYQVKESEIVVCQDEIVQLKQIIQTQEETNKTLNNTIQQLNKENERLQVFEAEIQELEKMKELAQKTADVVQTEAKLLLEEAKQQKDKLIQEAEAIKMNQLLNLQIELGELVNEKDQLNHQLASKKTEYFELELQYEDMVATKDRVSKEAQVLKQEFLSLRSKLIQKYAEGLDEFIEENQLLNQPTTDESTSNVMKLTSKRIG
;
A
#
# COMPACT_ATOMS: atom_id res chain seq x y z
N MET A 1 -39.71 -29.09 -110.64
CA MET A 1 -40.39 -28.94 -111.96
C MET A 1 -39.82 -29.94 -112.97
N HIS A 2 -40.64 -30.45 -113.89
CA HIS A 2 -40.21 -31.43 -114.92
C HIS A 2 -39.71 -30.82 -116.24
N PHE A 3 -39.97 -29.54 -116.50
CA PHE A 3 -39.52 -28.81 -117.69
C PHE A 3 -39.00 -27.43 -117.28
N LYS A 4 -37.90 -26.97 -117.88
CA LYS A 4 -37.42 -25.59 -117.79
C LYS A 4 -38.05 -24.74 -118.91
N PRO A 5 -38.17 -23.41 -118.75
CA PRO A 5 -38.65 -22.54 -119.83
C PRO A 5 -37.91 -22.77 -121.17
N LYS A 6 -36.61 -23.05 -121.10
CA LYS A 6 -35.77 -23.41 -122.26
C LYS A 6 -36.20 -24.71 -122.95
N ASP A 7 -36.65 -25.70 -122.17
CA ASP A 7 -37.11 -26.99 -122.69
C ASP A 7 -38.43 -26.83 -123.43
N ILE A 8 -39.33 -25.99 -122.89
CA ILE A 8 -40.64 -25.67 -123.48
C ILE A 8 -40.47 -24.92 -124.81
N ARG A 9 -39.50 -23.99 -124.88
CA ARG A 9 -39.14 -23.26 -126.12
C ARG A 9 -38.59 -24.18 -127.22
N GLY A 10 -37.95 -25.29 -126.85
CA GLY A 10 -37.37 -26.26 -127.77
C GLY A 10 -38.35 -27.34 -128.26
N LEU A 11 -39.58 -27.37 -127.75
CA LEU A 11 -40.57 -28.38 -128.13
C LEU A 11 -41.02 -28.19 -129.59
N THR A 12 -40.89 -29.25 -130.37
CA THR A 12 -41.40 -29.31 -131.73
C THR A 12 -42.46 -30.41 -131.83
N PHE A 13 -43.59 -30.09 -132.44
CA PHE A 13 -44.73 -31.01 -132.54
C PHE A 13 -44.88 -31.54 -133.97
N ARG A 14 -45.00 -32.86 -134.10
CA ARG A 14 -45.17 -33.52 -135.40
C ARG A 14 -46.55 -33.20 -135.98
N ARG A 15 -46.61 -32.68 -137.22
CA ARG A 15 -47.87 -32.38 -137.92
C ARG A 15 -48.61 -33.67 -138.32
N ARG A 16 -49.94 -33.67 -138.13
CA ARG A 16 -50.87 -34.76 -138.53
C ARG A 16 -52.09 -34.17 -139.25
N LEU A 17 -52.80 -34.99 -140.03
CA LEU A 17 -53.98 -34.60 -140.84
C LEU A 17 -55.11 -33.94 -140.02
N PHE A 18 -55.23 -34.29 -138.73
CA PHE A 18 -56.16 -33.66 -137.78
C PHE A 18 -55.41 -33.24 -136.51
N GLY A 19 -55.00 -31.98 -136.45
CA GLY A 19 -54.26 -31.44 -135.30
C GLY A 19 -54.59 -29.99 -135.03
N TYR A 20 -54.18 -29.50 -133.86
CA TYR A 20 -54.33 -28.10 -133.48
C TYR A 20 -53.58 -27.18 -134.45
N ARG A 21 -54.13 -25.97 -134.66
CA ARG A 21 -53.50 -24.97 -135.51
C ARG A 21 -52.16 -24.57 -134.92
N ALA A 22 -51.13 -24.58 -135.76
CA ALA A 22 -49.76 -24.30 -135.31
C ALA A 22 -49.59 -22.89 -134.72
N GLY A 23 -50.38 -21.90 -135.19
CA GLY A 23 -50.40 -20.54 -134.63
C GLY A 23 -50.91 -20.51 -133.19
N ASP A 24 -52.10 -21.06 -132.96
CA ASP A 24 -52.74 -21.11 -131.63
C ASP A 24 -51.90 -21.89 -130.62
N VAL A 25 -51.30 -23.01 -131.04
CA VAL A 25 -50.37 -23.78 -130.19
C VAL A 25 -49.12 -22.96 -129.88
N LYS A 26 -48.57 -22.22 -130.85
CA LYS A 26 -47.38 -21.38 -130.63
C LYS A 26 -47.67 -20.23 -129.66
N ASP A 27 -48.83 -19.57 -129.80
CA ASP A 27 -49.24 -18.49 -128.89
C ASP A 27 -49.56 -19.02 -127.49
N PHE A 28 -50.21 -20.18 -127.37
CA PHE A 28 -50.43 -20.84 -126.08
C PHE A 28 -49.10 -21.21 -125.40
N MET A 29 -48.19 -21.84 -126.14
CA MET A 29 -46.87 -22.22 -125.63
C MET A 29 -46.03 -20.99 -125.23
N ARG A 30 -46.23 -19.82 -125.85
CA ARG A 30 -45.61 -18.56 -125.41
C ARG A 30 -46.05 -18.16 -124.00
N HIS A 31 -47.36 -18.16 -123.72
CA HIS A 31 -47.87 -17.82 -122.38
C HIS A 31 -47.46 -18.87 -121.33
N VAL A 32 -47.44 -20.16 -121.69
CA VAL A 32 -46.93 -21.22 -120.80
C VAL A 32 -45.45 -20.96 -120.44
N VAL A 33 -44.63 -20.51 -121.39
CA VAL A 33 -43.24 -20.13 -121.12
C VAL A 33 -43.15 -18.92 -120.18
N GLU A 34 -43.94 -17.88 -120.42
CA GLU A 34 -43.98 -16.66 -119.59
C GLU A 34 -44.43 -16.97 -118.14
N ASP A 35 -45.43 -17.83 -117.97
CA ASP A 35 -45.86 -18.32 -116.67
C ASP A 35 -44.73 -19.11 -115.98
N TYR A 36 -44.07 -20.02 -116.69
CA TYR A 36 -42.94 -20.78 -116.15
C TYR A 36 -41.76 -19.89 -115.76
N GLU A 37 -41.45 -18.85 -116.52
CA GLU A 37 -40.42 -17.86 -116.17
C GLU A 37 -40.83 -17.07 -114.92
N THR A 38 -42.10 -16.67 -114.81
CA THR A 38 -42.64 -16.00 -113.62
C THR A 38 -42.58 -16.90 -112.38
N TYR A 39 -42.94 -18.18 -112.52
CA TYR A 39 -42.81 -19.16 -111.44
C TYR A 39 -41.36 -19.36 -111.02
N GLN A 40 -40.41 -19.39 -111.97
CA GLN A 40 -38.99 -19.54 -111.66
C GLN A 40 -38.45 -18.34 -110.86
N VAL A 41 -38.90 -17.12 -111.16
CA VAL A 41 -38.56 -15.92 -110.37
C VAL A 41 -39.14 -16.04 -108.95
N LYS A 42 -40.42 -16.41 -108.82
CA LYS A 42 -41.04 -16.62 -107.49
C LYS A 42 -40.37 -17.74 -106.70
N GLU A 43 -39.95 -18.82 -107.35
CA GLU A 43 -39.20 -19.91 -106.72
C GLU A 43 -37.85 -19.40 -106.17
N SER A 44 -37.16 -18.51 -106.90
CA SER A 44 -35.95 -17.87 -106.39
C SER A 44 -36.20 -16.93 -105.20
N GLU A 45 -37.30 -16.16 -105.22
CA GLU A 45 -37.71 -15.33 -104.07
C GLU A 45 -38.06 -16.18 -102.84
N ILE A 46 -38.75 -17.32 -103.05
CA ILE A 46 -39.07 -18.26 -101.97
C ILE A 46 -37.81 -18.81 -101.31
N VAL A 47 -36.77 -19.13 -102.08
CA VAL A 47 -35.49 -19.60 -101.53
C VAL A 47 -34.84 -18.52 -100.67
N VAL A 48 -34.83 -17.26 -101.13
CA VAL A 48 -34.29 -16.14 -100.33
C VAL A 48 -35.09 -15.96 -99.03
N CYS A 49 -36.42 -15.97 -99.09
CA CYS A 49 -37.24 -15.87 -97.88
C CYS A 49 -37.05 -17.07 -96.93
N GLN A 50 -36.81 -18.27 -97.45
CA GLN A 50 -36.51 -19.45 -96.63
C GLN A 50 -35.17 -19.28 -95.91
N ASP A 51 -34.15 -18.78 -96.59
CA ASP A 51 -32.84 -18.49 -95.98
C ASP A 51 -32.95 -17.40 -94.90
N GLU A 52 -33.73 -16.34 -95.15
CA GLU A 52 -34.00 -15.30 -94.15
C GLU A 52 -34.71 -15.85 -92.90
N ILE A 53 -35.70 -16.74 -93.08
CA ILE A 53 -36.38 -17.40 -91.96
C ILE A 53 -35.40 -18.25 -91.15
N VAL A 54 -34.49 -18.97 -91.80
CA VAL A 54 -33.47 -19.78 -91.11
C VAL A 54 -32.53 -18.88 -90.30
N GLN A 55 -32.06 -17.77 -90.88
CA GLN A 55 -31.20 -16.81 -90.17
C GLN A 55 -31.91 -16.18 -88.97
N LEU A 56 -33.17 -15.74 -89.14
CA LEU A 56 -33.96 -15.17 -88.05
C LEU A 56 -34.17 -16.18 -86.90
N LYS A 57 -34.41 -17.46 -87.21
CA LYS A 57 -34.52 -18.50 -86.20
C LYS A 57 -33.23 -18.70 -85.42
N GLN A 58 -32.06 -18.66 -86.07
CA GLN A 58 -30.77 -18.74 -85.40
C GLN A 58 -30.52 -17.54 -84.50
N ILE A 59 -30.87 -16.33 -84.94
CA ILE A 59 -30.77 -15.11 -84.13
C ILE A 59 -31.65 -15.24 -82.88
N ILE A 60 -32.91 -15.65 -83.02
CA ILE A 60 -33.84 -15.84 -81.90
C ILE A 60 -33.27 -16.85 -80.90
N GLN A 61 -32.77 -18.00 -81.38
CA GLN A 61 -32.18 -19.01 -80.50
C GLN A 61 -30.98 -18.46 -79.71
N THR A 62 -30.11 -17.70 -80.38
CA THR A 62 -28.93 -17.08 -79.73
C THR A 62 -29.36 -16.04 -78.70
N GLN A 63 -30.39 -15.25 -79.00
CA GLN A 63 -30.96 -14.28 -78.07
C GLN A 63 -31.60 -14.95 -76.86
N GLU A 64 -32.30 -16.07 -77.04
CA GLU A 64 -32.88 -16.85 -75.93
C GLU A 64 -31.80 -17.41 -75.00
N GLU A 65 -30.71 -17.94 -75.54
CA GLU A 65 -29.57 -18.43 -74.76
C GLU A 65 -28.87 -17.29 -73.99
N THR A 66 -28.69 -16.14 -74.65
CA THR A 66 -28.12 -14.94 -74.03
C THR A 66 -29.01 -14.44 -72.89
N ASN A 67 -30.33 -14.36 -73.11
CA ASN A 67 -31.29 -13.94 -72.10
C ASN A 67 -31.34 -14.89 -70.89
N LYS A 68 -31.26 -16.20 -71.11
CA LYS A 68 -31.15 -17.19 -70.02
C LYS A 68 -29.89 -16.95 -69.19
N THR A 69 -28.77 -16.70 -69.85
CA THR A 69 -27.49 -16.45 -69.18
C THR A 69 -27.55 -15.17 -68.35
N LEU A 70 -28.05 -14.07 -68.93
CA LEU A 70 -28.23 -12.79 -68.24
C LEU A 70 -29.16 -12.90 -67.04
N ASN A 71 -30.27 -13.62 -67.17
CA ASN A 71 -31.19 -13.83 -66.05
C ASN A 71 -30.53 -14.59 -64.89
N ASN A 72 -29.72 -15.61 -65.18
CA ASN A 72 -28.97 -16.33 -64.16
C ASN A 72 -27.96 -15.42 -63.46
N THR A 73 -27.24 -14.58 -64.21
CA THR A 73 -26.29 -13.61 -63.65
C THR A 73 -26.99 -12.59 -62.76
N ILE A 74 -28.14 -12.06 -63.18
CA ILE A 74 -28.94 -11.13 -62.37
C ILE A 74 -29.36 -11.78 -61.05
N GLN A 75 -29.81 -13.04 -61.08
CA GLN A 75 -30.19 -13.76 -59.86
C GLN A 75 -29.00 -13.98 -58.92
N GLN A 76 -27.80 -14.24 -59.45
CA GLN A 76 -26.58 -14.38 -58.65
C GLN A 76 -26.19 -13.04 -58.00
N LEU A 77 -26.17 -11.97 -58.78
CA LEU A 77 -25.86 -10.62 -58.28
C LEU A 77 -26.84 -10.16 -57.19
N ASN A 78 -28.13 -10.47 -57.33
CA ASN A 78 -29.11 -10.15 -56.29
C ASN A 78 -28.81 -10.88 -54.97
N LYS A 79 -28.44 -12.16 -55.02
CA LYS A 79 -28.06 -12.93 -53.81
C LYS A 79 -26.78 -12.41 -53.18
N GLU A 80 -25.80 -12.00 -53.99
CA GLU A 80 -24.57 -11.39 -53.48
C GLU A 80 -24.85 -10.03 -52.83
N ASN A 81 -25.74 -9.23 -53.42
CA ASN A 81 -26.12 -7.93 -52.88
C ASN A 81 -26.85 -8.08 -51.53
N GLU A 82 -27.75 -9.06 -51.40
CA GLU A 82 -28.39 -9.40 -50.11
C GLU A 82 -27.35 -9.78 -49.04
N ARG A 83 -26.34 -10.59 -49.42
CA ARG A 83 -25.24 -10.94 -48.50
C ARG A 83 -24.41 -9.74 -48.09
N LEU A 84 -24.12 -8.83 -49.02
CA LEU A 84 -23.36 -7.61 -48.72
C LEU A 84 -24.13 -6.68 -47.77
N GLN A 85 -25.44 -6.58 -47.92
CA GLN A 85 -26.28 -5.79 -46.99
C GLN A 85 -26.24 -6.35 -45.56
N VAL A 86 -26.30 -7.68 -45.41
CA VAL A 86 -26.16 -8.32 -44.09
C VAL A 86 -24.76 -8.04 -43.50
N PHE A 87 -23.72 -8.20 -44.30
CA PHE A 87 -22.35 -7.94 -43.87
C PHE A 87 -22.11 -6.47 -43.49
N GLU A 88 -22.71 -5.53 -44.21
CA GLU A 88 -22.65 -4.10 -43.88
C GLU A 88 -23.33 -3.81 -42.54
N ALA A 89 -24.47 -4.46 -42.25
CA ALA A 89 -25.13 -4.35 -40.95
C ALA A 89 -24.27 -4.93 -39.80
N GLU A 90 -23.61 -6.06 -40.02
CA GLU A 90 -22.68 -6.66 -39.04
C GLU A 90 -21.49 -5.75 -38.76
N ILE A 91 -20.91 -5.10 -39.78
CA ILE A 91 -19.83 -4.12 -39.60
C ILE A 91 -20.29 -2.95 -38.74
N GLN A 92 -21.47 -2.38 -39.02
CA GLN A 92 -22.00 -1.27 -38.23
C GLN A 92 -22.24 -1.66 -36.76
N GLU A 93 -22.64 -2.91 -36.51
CA GLU A 93 -22.81 -3.41 -35.14
C GLU A 93 -21.44 -3.57 -34.42
N LEU A 94 -20.44 -4.09 -35.12
CA LEU A 94 -19.07 -4.21 -34.59
C LEU A 94 -18.45 -2.85 -34.27
N GLU A 95 -18.71 -1.84 -35.11
CA GLU A 95 -18.25 -0.47 -34.84
C GLU A 95 -18.89 0.10 -33.57
N LYS A 96 -20.20 -0.10 -33.37
CA LYS A 96 -20.89 0.30 -32.13
C LYS A 96 -20.33 -0.44 -30.92
N MET A 97 -20.08 -1.74 -31.03
CA MET A 97 -19.46 -2.52 -29.94
C MET A 97 -18.05 -2.02 -29.62
N LYS A 98 -17.24 -1.69 -30.63
CA LYS A 98 -15.91 -1.12 -30.46
C LYS A 98 -15.96 0.21 -29.71
N GLU A 99 -16.90 1.09 -30.07
CA GLU A 99 -17.08 2.38 -29.39
C GLU A 99 -17.48 2.20 -27.91
N LEU A 100 -18.41 1.28 -27.63
CA LEU A 100 -18.81 0.95 -26.25
C LEU A 100 -17.66 0.35 -25.45
N ALA A 101 -16.88 -0.54 -26.05
CA ALA A 101 -15.71 -1.14 -25.41
C ALA A 101 -14.66 -0.06 -25.07
N GLN A 102 -14.41 0.88 -25.98
CA GLN A 102 -13.49 2.00 -25.73
C GLN A 102 -13.98 2.88 -24.59
N LYS A 103 -15.26 3.29 -24.60
CA LYS A 103 -15.87 4.08 -23.52
C LYS A 103 -15.76 3.36 -22.17
N THR A 104 -16.00 2.05 -22.15
CA THR A 104 -15.89 1.24 -20.94
C THR A 104 -14.44 1.18 -20.44
N ALA A 105 -13.48 0.99 -21.35
CA ALA A 105 -12.06 1.00 -21.00
C ALA A 105 -11.62 2.35 -20.41
N ASP A 106 -12.07 3.46 -20.98
CA ASP A 106 -11.75 4.81 -20.50
C ASP A 106 -12.35 5.06 -19.10
N VAL A 107 -13.60 4.62 -18.86
CA VAL A 107 -14.24 4.71 -17.53
C VAL A 107 -13.49 3.88 -16.50
N VAL A 108 -13.17 2.61 -16.80
CA VAL A 108 -12.40 1.75 -15.90
C VAL A 108 -11.02 2.34 -15.60
N GLN A 109 -10.34 2.92 -16.61
CA GLN A 109 -9.04 3.54 -16.42
C GLN A 109 -9.12 4.79 -15.54
N THR A 110 -10.16 5.61 -15.68
CA THR A 110 -10.35 6.81 -14.85
C THR A 110 -10.69 6.44 -13.41
N GLU A 111 -11.58 5.47 -13.20
CA GLU A 111 -11.94 4.96 -11.87
C GLU A 111 -10.73 4.33 -11.17
N ALA A 112 -9.93 3.51 -11.88
CA ALA A 112 -8.71 2.92 -11.33
C ALA A 112 -7.69 3.98 -10.89
N LYS A 113 -7.56 5.10 -11.64
CA LYS A 113 -6.68 6.21 -11.26
C LYS A 113 -7.19 6.92 -10.01
N LEU A 114 -8.49 7.15 -9.89
CA LEU A 114 -9.11 7.77 -8.71
C LEU A 114 -8.88 6.91 -7.46
N LEU A 115 -9.18 5.61 -7.53
CA LEU A 115 -8.98 4.68 -6.43
C LEU A 115 -7.50 4.59 -6.00
N LEU A 116 -6.57 4.63 -6.95
CA LEU A 116 -5.14 4.62 -6.66
C LEU A 116 -4.70 5.92 -5.96
N GLU A 117 -5.26 7.07 -6.35
CA GLU A 117 -4.96 8.35 -5.71
C GLU A 117 -5.56 8.44 -4.30
N GLU A 118 -6.81 7.96 -4.11
CA GLU A 118 -7.44 7.85 -2.80
C GLU A 118 -6.65 6.93 -1.87
N ALA A 119 -6.19 5.79 -2.36
CA ALA A 119 -5.37 4.85 -1.59
C ALA A 119 -4.03 5.46 -1.17
N LYS A 120 -3.38 6.25 -2.05
CA LYS A 120 -2.16 6.98 -1.70
C LYS A 120 -2.42 8.02 -0.61
N GLN A 121 -3.49 8.82 -0.76
CA GLN A 121 -3.85 9.83 0.24
C GLN A 121 -4.18 9.20 1.60
N GLN A 122 -4.90 8.08 1.63
CA GLN A 122 -5.18 7.36 2.87
C GLN A 122 -3.91 6.79 3.50
N LYS A 123 -3.01 6.21 2.69
CA LYS A 123 -1.71 5.73 3.17
C LYS A 123 -0.90 6.86 3.80
N ASP A 124 -0.80 8.01 3.13
CA ASP A 124 -0.02 9.15 3.60
C ASP A 124 -0.62 9.72 4.90
N LYS A 125 -1.95 9.80 5.01
CA LYS A 125 -2.63 10.17 6.26
C LYS A 125 -2.30 9.21 7.40
N LEU A 126 -2.39 7.89 7.16
CA LEU A 126 -2.07 6.89 8.17
C LEU A 126 -0.60 6.96 8.61
N ILE A 127 0.33 7.23 7.69
CA ILE A 127 1.74 7.43 8.02
C ILE A 127 1.91 8.68 8.89
N GLN A 128 1.30 9.81 8.50
CA GLN A 128 1.36 11.05 9.28
C GLN A 128 0.76 10.88 10.69
N GLU A 129 -0.37 10.19 10.81
CA GLU A 129 -0.98 9.88 12.11
C GLU A 129 -0.07 9.00 12.96
N ALA A 130 0.52 7.95 12.38
CA ALA A 130 1.45 7.07 13.09
C ALA A 130 2.73 7.80 13.52
N GLU A 131 3.27 8.67 12.67
CA GLU A 131 4.42 9.51 12.98
C GLU A 131 4.11 10.51 14.11
N ALA A 132 2.93 11.14 14.08
CA ALA A 132 2.48 12.04 15.13
C ALA A 132 2.31 11.33 16.48
N ILE A 133 1.72 10.13 16.49
CA ILE A 133 1.58 9.30 17.70
C ILE A 133 2.97 8.95 18.25
N LYS A 134 3.87 8.48 17.39
CA LYS A 134 5.24 8.12 17.79
C LYS A 134 6.01 9.32 18.32
N MET A 135 5.86 10.49 17.70
CA MET A 135 6.49 11.73 18.15
C MET A 135 5.96 12.19 19.51
N ASN A 136 4.65 12.10 19.74
CA ASN A 136 4.06 12.38 21.06
C ASN A 136 4.56 11.41 22.13
N GLN A 137 4.67 10.12 21.82
CA GLN A 137 5.24 9.13 22.74
C GLN A 137 6.69 9.45 23.08
N LEU A 138 7.52 9.80 22.09
CA LEU A 138 8.91 10.19 22.31
C LEU A 138 9.02 11.46 23.16
N LEU A 139 8.15 12.45 22.93
CA LEU A 139 8.13 13.68 23.72
C LEU A 139 7.78 13.39 25.18
N ASN A 140 6.77 12.56 25.43
CA ASN A 140 6.39 12.17 26.79
C ASN A 140 7.53 11.44 27.52
N LEU A 141 8.17 10.48 26.84
CA LEU A 141 9.35 9.78 27.40
C LEU A 141 10.51 10.73 27.68
N GLN A 142 10.71 11.75 26.85
CA GLN A 142 11.74 12.76 27.06
C GLN A 142 11.44 13.64 28.30
N ILE A 143 10.17 13.97 28.53
CA ILE A 143 9.72 14.69 29.72
C ILE A 143 9.96 13.83 30.98
N GLU A 144 9.48 12.59 30.99
CA GLU A 144 9.66 11.65 32.11
C GLU A 144 11.15 11.44 32.44
N LEU A 145 11.99 11.29 31.42
CA LEU A 145 13.43 11.16 31.61
C LEU A 145 14.04 12.44 32.22
N GLY A 146 13.58 13.61 31.81
CA GLY A 146 13.99 14.89 32.40
C GLY A 146 13.61 14.99 33.88
N GLU A 147 12.40 14.56 34.25
CA GLU A 147 11.95 14.51 35.64
C GLU A 147 12.81 13.55 36.48
N LEU A 148 13.09 12.35 35.98
CA LEU A 148 13.94 11.37 36.66
C LEU A 148 15.39 11.85 36.83
N VAL A 149 15.93 12.58 35.86
CA VAL A 149 17.26 13.20 35.97
C VAL A 149 17.26 14.27 37.07
N ASN A 150 16.24 15.12 37.11
CA ASN A 150 16.11 16.13 38.16
C ASN A 150 15.96 15.49 39.55
N GLU A 151 15.14 14.44 39.69
CA GLU A 151 14.97 13.71 40.94
C GLU A 151 16.30 13.06 41.40
N LYS A 152 17.02 12.42 40.48
CA LYS A 152 18.36 11.86 40.75
C LYS A 152 19.30 12.95 41.26
N ASP A 153 19.32 14.12 40.64
CA ASP A 153 20.18 15.22 41.06
C ASP A 153 19.79 15.75 42.44
N GLN A 154 18.50 15.89 42.74
CA GLN A 154 18.02 16.25 44.08
C GLN A 154 18.45 15.23 45.14
N LEU A 155 18.27 13.93 44.86
CA LEU A 155 18.70 12.86 45.76
C LEU A 155 20.21 12.87 45.99
N ASN A 156 21.00 13.13 44.94
CA ASN A 156 22.46 13.27 45.07
C ASN A 156 22.84 14.44 45.98
N HIS A 157 22.17 15.60 45.85
CA HIS A 157 22.40 16.75 46.74
C HIS A 157 22.02 16.42 48.19
N GLN A 158 20.87 15.77 48.41
CA GLN A 158 20.46 15.32 49.74
C GLN A 158 21.46 14.35 50.35
N LEU A 159 21.93 13.37 49.58
CA LEU A 159 22.94 12.41 50.01
C LEU A 159 24.25 13.10 50.38
N ALA A 160 24.71 14.06 49.58
CA ALA A 160 25.91 14.83 49.86
C ALA A 160 25.76 15.61 51.18
N SER A 161 24.63 16.30 51.37
CA SER A 161 24.32 17.01 52.61
C SER A 161 24.31 16.08 53.84
N LYS A 162 23.68 14.91 53.72
CA LYS A 162 23.66 13.91 54.80
C LYS A 162 25.03 13.32 55.11
N LYS A 163 25.89 13.14 54.11
CA LYS A 163 27.28 12.73 54.34
C LYS A 163 28.06 13.78 55.13
N THR A 164 27.87 15.06 54.82
CA THR A 164 28.50 16.16 55.59
C THR A 164 28.00 16.19 57.03
N GLU A 165 26.68 16.10 57.24
CA GLU A 165 26.09 16.03 58.59
C GLU A 165 26.62 14.84 59.39
N TYR A 166 26.72 13.66 58.77
CA TYR A 166 27.29 12.48 59.41
C TYR A 166 28.76 12.69 59.82
N PHE A 167 29.57 13.28 58.96
CA PHE A 167 30.98 13.58 59.27
C PHE A 167 31.11 14.57 60.43
N GLU A 168 30.26 15.61 60.48
CA GLU A 168 30.24 16.56 61.60
C GLU A 168 29.84 15.88 62.91
N LEU A 169 28.84 14.99 62.89
CA LEU A 169 28.44 14.21 64.06
C LEU A 169 29.53 13.24 64.52
N GLU A 170 30.24 12.60 63.58
CA GLU A 170 31.37 11.73 63.88
C GLU A 170 32.50 12.50 64.59
N LEU A 171 32.84 13.70 64.10
CA LEU A 171 33.80 14.59 64.74
C LEU A 171 33.38 15.00 66.16
N GLN A 172 32.11 15.41 66.33
CA GLN A 172 31.57 15.75 67.64
C GLN A 172 31.58 14.58 68.62
N TYR A 173 31.32 13.37 68.12
CA TYR A 173 31.38 12.15 68.94
C TYR A 173 32.81 11.86 69.39
N GLU A 174 33.80 11.97 68.49
CA GLU A 174 35.22 11.82 68.83
C GLU A 174 35.66 12.83 69.91
N ASP A 175 35.28 14.10 69.75
CA ASP A 175 35.56 15.16 70.74
C ASP A 175 34.93 14.87 72.10
N MET A 176 33.68 14.38 72.11
CA MET A 176 32.99 14.00 73.34
C MET A 176 33.67 12.81 74.03
N VAL A 177 34.10 11.80 73.27
CA VAL A 177 34.85 10.65 73.78
C VAL A 177 36.18 11.10 74.39
N ALA A 178 36.93 11.96 73.69
CA ALA A 178 38.18 12.52 74.20
C ALA A 178 37.96 13.32 75.50
N THR A 179 36.89 14.12 75.56
CA THR A 179 36.51 14.88 76.76
C THR A 179 36.13 13.96 77.92
N LYS A 180 35.34 12.92 77.65
CA LYS A 180 34.98 11.89 78.64
C LYS A 180 36.22 11.22 79.22
N ASP A 181 37.19 10.86 78.38
CA ASP A 181 38.44 10.24 78.81
C ASP A 181 39.29 11.20 79.65
N ARG A 182 39.34 12.49 79.28
CA ARG A 182 40.02 13.53 80.06
C ARG A 182 39.40 13.70 81.45
N VAL A 183 38.08 13.85 81.51
CA VAL A 183 37.34 14.01 82.77
C VAL A 183 37.47 12.75 83.64
N SER A 184 37.45 11.56 83.04
CA SER A 184 37.67 10.30 83.77
C SER A 184 39.06 10.24 84.40
N LYS A 185 40.11 10.66 83.68
CA LYS A 185 41.48 10.78 84.23
C LYS A 185 41.56 11.81 85.35
N GLU A 186 40.99 13.00 85.15
CA GLU A 186 40.92 14.05 86.19
C GLU A 186 40.21 13.55 87.45
N ALA A 187 39.08 12.84 87.31
CA ALA A 187 38.35 12.25 88.42
C ALA A 187 39.16 11.15 89.14
N GLN A 188 39.93 10.34 88.41
CA GLN A 188 40.83 9.35 89.02
C GLN A 188 41.96 10.01 89.81
N VAL A 189 42.57 11.07 89.28
CA VAL A 189 43.59 11.86 89.99
C VAL A 189 42.99 12.45 91.26
N LEU A 190 41.84 13.12 91.16
CA LEU A 190 41.15 13.71 92.32
C LEU A 190 40.80 12.64 93.38
N LYS A 191 40.36 11.46 92.95
CA LYS A 191 40.10 10.32 93.84
C LYS A 191 41.38 9.87 94.55
N GLN A 192 42.52 9.78 93.85
CA GLN A 192 43.81 9.43 94.44
C GLN A 192 44.28 10.49 95.42
N GLU A 193 44.17 11.78 95.07
CA GLU A 193 44.49 12.90 95.95
C GLU A 193 43.63 12.87 97.21
N PHE A 194 42.31 12.66 97.08
CA PHE A 194 41.41 12.54 98.21
C PHE A 194 41.77 11.36 99.12
N LEU A 195 42.07 10.20 98.55
CA LEU A 195 42.51 9.03 99.33
C LEU A 195 43.86 9.30 100.02
N SER A 196 44.81 9.95 99.35
CA SER A 196 46.09 10.35 99.94
C SER A 196 45.89 11.33 101.09
N LEU A 197 45.05 12.35 100.90
CA LEU A 197 44.73 13.34 101.92
C LEU A 197 44.06 12.69 103.13
N ARG A 198 43.11 11.77 102.87
CA ARG A 198 42.44 10.98 103.91
C ARG A 198 43.44 10.12 104.68
N SER A 199 44.36 9.42 104.00
CA SER A 199 45.40 8.64 104.66
C SER A 199 46.35 9.51 105.48
N LYS A 200 46.79 10.66 104.95
CA LYS A 200 47.60 11.64 105.70
C LYS A 200 46.87 12.17 106.93
N LEU A 201 45.56 12.40 106.83
CA LEU A 201 44.73 12.84 107.95
C LEU A 201 44.67 11.74 109.02
N ILE A 202 44.37 10.50 108.63
CA ILE A 202 44.37 9.33 109.52
C ILE A 202 45.73 9.16 110.19
N GLN A 203 46.82 9.28 109.43
CA GLN A 203 48.17 9.16 109.95
C GLN A 203 48.49 10.29 110.94
N LYS A 204 48.13 11.55 110.65
CA LYS A 204 48.24 12.65 111.60
C LYS A 204 47.45 12.42 112.89
N TYR A 205 46.25 11.86 112.78
CA TYR A 205 45.45 11.52 113.95
C TYR A 205 46.07 10.36 114.74
N ALA A 206 46.67 9.38 114.08
CA ALA A 206 47.39 8.28 114.72
C ALA A 206 48.68 8.77 115.40
N GLU A 207 49.49 9.59 114.72
CA GLU A 207 50.69 10.23 115.27
C GLU A 207 50.34 11.14 116.45
N GLY A 208 49.27 11.93 116.35
CA GLY A 208 48.79 12.74 117.48
C GLY A 208 48.21 11.90 118.63
N LEU A 209 47.69 10.70 118.35
CA LEU A 209 47.27 9.75 119.38
C LEU A 209 48.49 9.10 120.05
N ASP A 210 49.52 8.78 119.28
CA ASP A 210 50.78 8.23 119.77
C ASP A 210 51.56 9.27 120.59
N GLU A 211 51.62 10.53 120.17
CA GLU A 211 52.12 11.66 120.97
C GLU A 211 51.32 11.81 122.27
N PHE A 212 49.99 11.68 122.22
CA PHE A 212 49.14 11.73 123.42
C PHE A 212 49.33 10.52 124.35
N ILE A 213 49.65 9.35 123.79
CA ILE A 213 49.98 8.14 124.56
C ILE A 213 51.38 8.25 125.16
N GLU A 214 52.37 8.78 124.44
CA GLU A 214 53.71 9.09 124.98
C GLU A 214 53.63 10.15 126.07
N GLU A 215 52.85 11.22 125.88
CA GLU A 215 52.61 12.26 126.88
C GLU A 215 51.89 11.68 128.13
N ASN A 216 50.94 10.74 127.94
CA ASN A 216 50.34 10.00 129.05
C ASN A 216 51.28 9.00 129.73
N GLN A 217 52.23 8.40 129.02
CA GLN A 217 53.25 7.52 129.61
C GLN A 217 54.29 8.32 130.39
N LEU A 218 54.62 9.53 129.92
CA LEU A 218 55.42 10.52 130.67
C LEU A 218 54.69 11.00 131.93
N LEU A 219 53.37 11.13 131.90
CA LEU A 219 52.52 11.45 133.06
C LEU A 219 52.30 10.27 134.02
N ASN A 220 52.46 9.03 133.58
CA ASN A 220 52.26 7.81 134.39
C ASN A 220 53.58 7.16 134.86
N GLN A 221 54.65 7.95 135.03
CA GLN A 221 55.75 7.53 135.88
C GLN A 221 55.27 7.52 137.36
N PRO A 222 55.50 6.42 138.11
CA PRO A 222 55.10 6.36 139.52
C PRO A 222 56.01 7.29 140.33
N THR A 223 55.48 8.46 140.69
CA THR A 223 55.99 9.30 141.77
C THR A 223 55.07 9.10 142.98
N THR A 224 55.58 8.40 143.98
CA THR A 224 55.01 8.39 145.34
C THR A 224 55.33 9.70 146.05
N ASP A 225 54.24 10.34 146.51
CA ASP A 225 54.09 11.26 147.66
C ASP A 225 54.85 12.61 147.61
N GLU A 226 54.31 13.76 148.00
CA GLU A 226 53.04 14.13 148.61
C GLU A 226 52.93 15.68 148.53
N SER A 227 51.70 16.18 148.59
CA SER A 227 51.30 17.51 149.11
C SER A 227 51.25 18.75 148.19
N THR A 228 50.08 19.39 148.32
CA THR A 228 49.69 20.80 148.08
C THR A 228 49.17 21.26 146.71
N SER A 229 47.84 21.46 146.70
CA SER A 229 47.18 22.78 146.61
C SER A 229 46.73 23.34 145.25
N ASN A 230 45.48 23.84 145.30
CA ASN A 230 44.89 24.97 144.58
C ASN A 230 44.28 24.81 143.18
N VAL A 231 42.96 24.66 143.18
CA VAL A 231 41.96 25.61 142.64
C VAL A 231 42.47 26.74 141.72
N MET A 232 41.99 26.76 140.47
CA MET A 232 41.36 27.89 139.73
C MET A 232 41.10 27.43 138.28
N LYS A 233 39.87 27.40 137.75
CA LYS A 233 39.01 28.47 137.16
C LYS A 233 39.59 29.22 135.93
N LEU A 234 38.72 29.36 134.91
CA LEU A 234 38.75 30.26 133.72
C LEU A 234 39.56 29.70 132.52
N THR A 235 39.24 29.85 131.23
CA THR A 235 38.20 30.54 130.42
C THR A 235 38.34 30.06 128.97
N SER A 236 37.24 29.81 128.25
CA SER A 236 36.75 30.60 127.07
C SER A 236 37.78 31.20 126.11
N LYS A 237 37.79 30.70 124.85
CA LYS A 237 37.87 31.40 123.54
C LYS A 237 37.97 30.30 122.46
N ARG A 238 36.99 30.09 121.56
CA ARG A 238 36.54 30.89 120.40
C ARG A 238 37.61 31.05 119.32
N ILE A 239 37.12 30.98 118.07
CA ILE A 239 37.73 31.18 116.74
C ILE A 239 37.97 29.79 116.13
N GLY A 240 37.47 29.46 114.95
CA GLY A 240 37.05 30.23 113.78
C GLY A 240 37.41 29.38 112.57
#